data_AF-A0A357F4X8-F1
#
_entry.id   AF-A0A357F4X8-F1
#
_cell.length_a   1.000
_cell.length_b   1.000
_cell.length_c   1.000
_cell.angle_alpha   90.00
_cell.angle_beta   90.00
_cell.angle_gamma   90.00
#
_symmetry.space_group_name_H-M   'P 1'
#
loop_
_entity.id
_entity.type
_entity.pdbx_description
1 polymer ?
#
loop_
_entity_poly.entity_id
_entity_poly.type
_entity_poly.pdbx_seq_one_letter_code
_entity_poly.pdbx_strand_id
1 'polypeptide(L)'
;KLLRVLQDGEFSRIGGKNIVKTDVRVIAASNVDLEKAVEEGRFRKDLFYRLSVFPVTLPPLRERMEDIRPLVYHFLERYKEKTGRFISGISKDALRAFENYEWTGNVRELE
;
A
#
# COMPACT_ATOMS: atom_id res chain seq x y z
N LYS A 1 5.08 17.79 13.61
CA LYS A 1 6.41 17.22 13.96
C LYS A 1 7.06 16.52 12.77
N LEU A 2 6.35 15.68 12.01
CA LEU A 2 6.88 15.05 10.80
C LEU A 2 7.45 16.04 9.77
N LEU A 3 6.81 17.19 9.57
CA LEU A 3 7.31 18.23 8.67
C LEU A 3 8.76 18.66 8.98
N ARG A 4 9.13 18.76 10.27
CA ARG A 4 10.48 19.15 10.68
C ARG A 4 11.52 18.06 10.37
N VAL A 5 11.13 16.79 10.45
CA VAL A 5 11.97 15.67 10.01
C VAL A 5 12.20 15.74 8.51
N LEU A 6 11.14 16.03 7.74
CA LEU A 6 11.22 16.12 6.27
C LEU A 6 11.97 17.36 5.77
N GLN A 7 11.97 18.46 6.52
CA GLN A 7 12.61 19.72 6.14
C GLN A 7 14.06 19.80 6.64
N ASP A 8 14.26 19.53 7.93
CA ASP A 8 15.53 19.81 8.63
C ASP A 8 16.30 18.52 8.99
N GLY A 9 15.70 17.34 8.79
CA GLY A 9 16.28 16.09 9.27
C GLY A 9 16.34 16.01 10.80
N GLU A 10 15.42 16.68 11.50
CA GLU A 10 15.49 16.86 12.94
C GLU A 10 14.16 16.60 13.65
N PHE A 11 14.22 16.05 14.86
CA PHE A 11 13.08 15.96 15.76
C PHE A 11 13.47 16.08 17.24
N SER A 12 12.47 16.30 18.08
CA SER A 12 12.59 16.19 19.54
C SER A 12 11.60 15.16 20.08
N ARG A 13 12.03 14.42 21.10
CA ARG A 13 11.16 13.50 21.84
C ARG A 13 10.06 14.28 22.57
N ILE A 14 8.92 13.66 22.83
CA ILE A 14 7.84 14.30 23.60
C ILE A 14 8.38 14.62 25.01
N GLY A 15 8.25 15.88 25.44
CA GLY A 15 8.81 16.38 26.70
C GLY A 15 10.33 16.64 26.70
N GLY A 16 11.05 16.26 25.65
CA GLY A 16 12.48 16.50 25.50
C GLY A 16 12.79 17.82 24.81
N LYS A 17 13.80 18.54 25.31
CA LYS A 17 14.32 19.77 24.66
C LYS A 17 15.44 19.49 23.66
N ASN A 18 16.06 18.32 23.74
CA ASN A 18 17.18 17.95 22.88
C ASN A 18 16.69 17.66 21.46
N ILE A 19 17.32 18.34 20.49
CA ILE A 19 17.15 18.09 19.06
C ILE A 19 18.02 16.90 18.67
N VAL A 20 17.45 15.96 17.92
CA VAL A 20 18.13 14.79 17.38
C VAL A 20 18.14 14.91 15.87
N LYS A 21 19.34 14.89 15.27
CA LYS A 21 19.53 14.79 13.83
C LYS A 21 19.30 13.37 13.35
N THR A 22 18.72 13.21 12.18
CA THR A 22 18.37 11.92 11.60
C THR A 22 18.50 11.96 10.08
N ASP A 23 18.92 10.84 9.51
CA ASP A 23 18.93 10.59 8.08
C ASP A 23 18.00 9.40 7.82
N VAL A 24 16.81 9.68 7.29
CA VAL A 24 15.74 8.70 7.11
C VAL A 24 15.06 8.89 5.77
N ARG A 25 14.73 7.77 5.13
CA ARG A 25 13.85 7.75 3.96
C ARG A 25 12.41 7.61 4.43
N VAL A 26 11.55 8.54 4.01
CA VAL A 26 10.12 8.50 4.32
C VAL A 26 9.35 7.95 3.13
N ILE A 27 8.52 6.93 3.39
CA ILE A 27 7.53 6.39 2.45
C ILE A 27 6.18 6.51 3.14
N ALA A 28 5.22 7.14 2.47
CA ALA A 28 3.86 7.32 2.97
C ALA A 28 2.86 6.68 2.01
N ALA A 29 1.75 6.18 2.54
CA ALA A 29 0.64 5.63 1.77
C ALA A 29 -0.68 6.14 2.36
N SER A 30 -1.65 6.43 1.50
CA SER A 30 -3.00 6.86 1.88
C SER A 30 -4.00 6.21 0.94
N ASN A 31 -5.13 5.76 1.50
CA ASN A 31 -6.31 5.34 0.74
C ASN A 31 -7.34 6.46 0.57
N VAL A 32 -7.10 7.62 1.20
CA VAL A 32 -7.90 8.83 1.05
C VAL A 32 -7.20 9.76 0.07
N ASP A 33 -7.99 10.44 -0.75
CA ASP A 33 -7.52 11.54 -1.58
C ASP A 33 -6.98 12.67 -0.68
N LEU A 34 -5.66 12.82 -0.68
CA LEU A 34 -4.98 13.81 0.14
C LEU A 34 -5.14 15.23 -0.40
N GLU A 35 -5.35 15.41 -1.70
CA GLU A 35 -5.57 16.74 -2.29
C GLU A 35 -6.93 17.27 -1.81
N LYS A 36 -7.97 16.45 -1.93
CA LYS A 36 -9.30 16.78 -1.36
C LYS A 36 -9.25 16.99 0.15
N ALA A 37 -8.48 16.17 0.88
CA ALA A 37 -8.35 16.34 2.33
C ALA A 37 -7.64 17.67 2.72
N VAL A 38 -6.75 18.20 1.87
CA VAL A 38 -6.15 19.53 2.04
C VAL A 38 -7.18 20.63 1.82
N GLU A 39 -7.99 20.52 0.77
CA GLU A 39 -9.07 21.48 0.46
C GLU A 39 -10.09 21.57 1.60
N GLU A 40 -10.45 20.44 2.19
CA GLU A 40 -11.36 20.35 3.34
C GLU A 40 -10.73 20.75 4.68
N GLY A 41 -9.44 21.13 4.70
CA GLY A 41 -8.71 21.51 5.91
C GLY A 41 -8.41 20.35 6.87
N ARG A 42 -8.66 19.11 6.46
CA ARG A 42 -8.36 17.89 7.25
C ARG A 42 -6.90 17.47 7.15
N PHE A 43 -6.18 17.97 6.15
CA PHE A 43 -4.75 17.69 5.97
C PHE A 43 -3.94 18.97 5.74
N ARG A 44 -2.72 19.00 6.27
CA ARG A 44 -1.86 20.17 6.16
C ARG A 44 -1.26 20.28 4.76
N LYS A 45 -1.52 21.41 4.10
CA LYS A 45 -1.01 21.74 2.76
C LYS A 45 0.53 21.66 2.65
N ASP A 46 1.26 22.16 3.65
CA ASP A 46 2.73 22.13 3.66
C ASP A 46 3.34 20.72 3.73
N LEU A 47 2.70 19.83 4.49
CA LEU A 47 3.08 18.43 4.58
C LEU A 47 2.74 17.66 3.30
N PHE A 48 1.58 17.95 2.69
CA PHE A 48 1.17 17.32 1.42
C PHE A 48 2.22 17.56 0.33
N TYR A 49 2.63 18.81 0.10
CA TYR A 49 3.63 19.10 -0.93
C TYR A 49 5.01 18.47 -0.66
N ARG A 50 5.36 18.16 0.60
CA ARG A 50 6.60 17.47 0.94
C ARG A 50 6.51 15.95 0.75
N LEU A 51 5.33 15.36 0.92
CA LEU A 51 5.11 13.93 0.71
C LEU A 51 4.85 13.60 -0.77
N SER A 52 4.11 14.45 -1.47
CA SER A 52 3.66 14.25 -2.85
C SER A 52 4.70 14.66 -3.90
N VAL A 53 6.00 14.61 -3.57
CA VAL A 53 7.08 14.91 -4.53
C VAL A 53 7.20 13.81 -5.59
N PHE A 54 6.98 12.56 -5.20
CA PHE A 54 7.00 11.40 -6.11
C PHE A 54 5.81 10.49 -5.81
N PRO A 55 4.61 10.83 -6.31
CA PRO A 55 3.42 10.02 -6.09
C PRO A 55 3.51 8.72 -6.90
N VAL A 56 3.20 7.60 -6.24
CA VAL A 56 3.04 6.30 -6.89
C VAL A 56 1.60 5.84 -6.67
N THR A 57 0.78 5.92 -7.71
CA THR A 57 -0.60 5.47 -7.67
C THR A 57 -0.64 3.97 -7.94
N LEU A 58 -1.21 3.21 -7.00
CA LEU A 58 -1.43 1.78 -7.18
C LEU A 58 -2.85 1.54 -7.71
N PRO A 59 -3.01 1.07 -8.95
CA PRO A 59 -4.32 0.76 -9.49
C PRO A 59 -4.96 -0.43 -8.75
N PRO A 60 -6.29 -0.44 -8.61
CA PRO A 60 -7.01 -1.56 -8.06
C PRO A 60 -6.84 -2.81 -8.94
N LEU A 61 -7.04 -4.00 -8.37
CA LEU A 61 -6.78 -5.28 -9.04
C LEU A 61 -7.60 -5.45 -10.34
N ARG A 62 -8.83 -4.94 -10.37
CA ARG A 62 -9.68 -4.90 -11.58
C ARG A 62 -9.08 -4.12 -12.76
N GLU A 63 -8.18 -3.18 -12.51
CA GLU A 63 -7.47 -2.42 -13.55
C GLU A 63 -6.15 -3.09 -13.98
N ARG A 64 -5.78 -4.21 -13.34
CA ARG A 64 -4.57 -5.00 -13.61
C ARG A 64 -4.86 -6.49 -13.58
N MET A 65 -5.83 -6.92 -14.39
CA MET A 65 -6.30 -8.31 -14.40
C MET A 65 -5.20 -9.32 -14.73
N GLU A 66 -4.16 -8.91 -15.48
CA GLU A 66 -2.97 -9.71 -15.75
C GLU A 66 -2.21 -10.16 -14.48
N ASP A 67 -2.33 -9.42 -13.37
CA ASP A 67 -1.73 -9.78 -12.08
C ASP A 67 -2.50 -10.90 -11.37
N ILE A 68 -3.78 -11.15 -11.70
CA ILE A 68 -4.63 -12.11 -10.98
C ILE A 68 -4.03 -13.52 -11.05
N ARG A 69 -3.67 -13.96 -12.26
CA ARG A 69 -3.14 -15.30 -12.48
C ARG A 69 -1.83 -15.58 -11.71
N PRO A 70 -0.77 -14.75 -11.81
CA PRO A 70 0.44 -14.97 -11.02
C PRO A 70 0.20 -14.86 -9.51
N LEU A 71 -0.69 -13.98 -9.05
CA LEU A 71 -1.06 -13.89 -7.63
C LEU A 71 -1.75 -15.17 -7.13
N VAL A 72 -2.70 -15.71 -7.88
CA VAL A 72 -3.37 -16.98 -7.54
C VAL A 72 -2.36 -18.11 -7.38
N TYR A 73 -1.44 -18.27 -8.33
CA TYR A 73 -0.41 -19.30 -8.23
C TYR A 73 0.53 -19.08 -7.04
N HIS A 74 0.89 -17.82 -6.75
CA HIS A 74 1.68 -17.48 -5.57
C HIS A 74 0.98 -17.90 -4.27
N PHE A 75 -0.31 -17.57 -4.12
CA PHE A 75 -1.07 -17.94 -2.92
C PHE A 75 -1.28 -19.45 -2.81
N LEU A 76 -1.56 -20.15 -3.91
CA LEU A 76 -1.68 -21.61 -3.91
C LEU A 76 -0.39 -22.28 -3.39
N GLU A 77 0.78 -21.84 -3.85
CA GLU A 77 2.05 -22.41 -3.37
C GLU A 77 2.27 -22.08 -1.89
N ARG A 78 2.02 -20.84 -1.48
CA ARG A 78 2.12 -20.43 -0.07
C ARG A 78 1.22 -21.24 0.86
N TYR A 79 0.00 -21.57 0.44
CA TYR A 79 -0.92 -22.38 1.24
C TYR A 79 -0.60 -23.87 1.20
N LYS A 80 -0.08 -24.37 0.09
CA LYS A 80 0.46 -25.74 -0.02
C LYS A 80 1.59 -25.95 0.99
N GLU A 81 2.54 -25.03 1.06
CA GLU A 81 3.64 -25.05 2.05
C GLU A 81 3.11 -24.96 3.49
N LYS A 82 2.17 -24.04 3.76
CA LYS A 82 1.63 -23.81 5.11
C LYS A 82 0.79 -24.98 5.64
N THR A 83 0.04 -25.66 4.77
CA THR A 83 -0.90 -26.71 5.17
C THR A 83 -0.37 -28.13 4.99
N GLY A 84 0.71 -28.30 4.23
CA GLY A 84 1.24 -29.61 3.83
C GLY A 84 0.30 -30.41 2.91
N ARG A 85 -0.79 -29.80 2.42
CA ARG A 85 -1.76 -30.47 1.54
C ARG A 85 -1.23 -30.51 0.11
N PHE A 86 -1.53 -31.60 -0.59
CA PHE A 86 -1.30 -31.66 -2.02
C PHE A 86 -2.34 -30.82 -2.76
N ILE A 87 -1.90 -29.72 -3.38
CA ILE A 87 -2.70 -28.88 -4.27
C ILE A 87 -2.08 -29.02 -5.67
N SER A 88 -2.81 -29.65 -6.59
CA SER A 88 -2.34 -29.86 -7.98
C SER A 88 -2.41 -28.59 -8.84
N GLY A 89 -3.17 -27.58 -8.39
CA GLY A 89 -3.33 -26.30 -9.06
C GLY A 89 -4.77 -25.78 -8.95
N ILE A 90 -5.13 -24.88 -9.86
CA ILE A 90 -6.48 -24.32 -10.01
C ILE A 90 -7.09 -24.80 -11.33
N SER A 91 -8.39 -25.09 -11.34
CA SER A 91 -9.10 -25.43 -12.57
C SER A 91 -9.20 -24.22 -13.50
N LYS A 92 -9.30 -24.46 -14.82
CA LYS A 92 -9.48 -23.37 -15.80
C LYS A 92 -10.77 -22.58 -15.55
N ASP A 93 -11.82 -23.24 -15.07
CA ASP A 93 -13.11 -22.59 -14.78
C ASP A 93 -13.02 -21.67 -13.56
N ALA A 94 -12.35 -22.12 -12.50
CA ALA A 94 -12.10 -21.28 -11.34
C ALA A 94 -11.19 -20.09 -11.69
N LEU A 95 -10.13 -20.30 -12.47
CA LEU A 95 -9.27 -19.20 -12.90
C LEU A 95 -10.04 -18.17 -13.74
N ARG A 96 -10.90 -18.62 -14.67
CA ARG A 96 -11.78 -17.73 -15.43
C ARG A 96 -12.74 -16.96 -14.52
N ALA A 97 -13.30 -17.59 -13.49
CA ALA A 97 -14.16 -16.89 -12.54
C ALA A 97 -13.38 -15.80 -11.78
N PHE A 98 -12.13 -16.08 -11.40
CA PHE A 98 -11.25 -15.12 -10.75
C PHE A 98 -10.93 -13.93 -11.67
N GLU A 99 -10.65 -14.17 -12.95
CA GLU A 99 -10.36 -13.11 -13.93
C GLU A 99 -11.56 -12.20 -14.22
N ASN A 100 -12.79 -12.68 -14.03
CA ASN A 100 -14.02 -11.92 -14.29
C ASN A 100 -14.64 -11.28 -13.03
N TYR A 101 -14.00 -11.43 -11.87
CA TYR A 101 -14.51 -10.87 -10.62
C TYR A 101 -13.94 -9.48 -10.33
N GLU A 102 -14.71 -8.60 -9.68
CA GLU A 102 -14.35 -7.19 -9.51
C GLU A 102 -13.26 -6.92 -8.46
N TRP A 103 -13.03 -7.87 -7.55
CA TRP A 103 -12.03 -7.78 -6.47
C TRP A 103 -12.06 -6.44 -5.73
N THR A 104 -13.21 -6.09 -5.14
CA THR A 104 -13.37 -4.82 -4.39
C THR A 104 -12.41 -4.73 -3.20
N GLY A 105 -12.05 -5.86 -2.58
CA GLY A 105 -11.02 -5.97 -1.56
C GLY A 105 -9.60 -6.19 -2.09
N ASN A 106 -9.40 -6.17 -3.41
CA ASN A 106 -8.12 -6.33 -4.09
C ASN A 106 -7.38 -7.61 -3.65
N VAL A 107 -6.06 -7.53 -3.51
CA VAL A 107 -5.19 -8.64 -3.12
C VAL A 107 -5.59 -9.26 -1.78
N ARG A 108 -6.18 -8.48 -0.85
CA ARG A 108 -6.65 -9.00 0.45
C ARG A 108 -7.86 -9.92 0.32
N GLU A 109 -8.74 -9.66 -0.64
CA GLU A 109 -9.88 -10.54 -0.93
C GLU A 109 -9.46 -11.75 -1.76
N LEU A 110 -8.41 -11.61 -2.58
CA LEU A 110 -7.84 -12.69 -3.39
C LEU A 110 -7.05 -13.73 -2.56
N GLU A 111 -6.34 -13.29 -1.51
CA GLU A 111 -5.54 -14.14 -0.60
C GLU A 111 -6.39 -14.98 0.35
#